data_AF-A0A2E0Q9X4-F1
#
_entry.id   AF-A0A2E0Q9X4-F1
#
_cell.length_a   1.000
_cell.length_b   1.000
_cell.length_c   1.000
_cell.angle_alpha   90.00
_cell.angle_beta   90.00
_cell.angle_gamma   90.00
#
_symmetry.space_group_name_H-M   'P 1'
#
loop_
_entity.id
_entity.type
_entity.pdbx_description
1 polymer ?
#
loop_
_entity_poly.entity_id
_entity_poly.type
_entity_poly.pdbx_seq_one_letter_code
_entity_poly.pdbx_strand_id
1 'polypeptide(L)'
;MLIFSPLQDTVIASHSNAHTVCNSARNITDEIIRNISNKKGVIGLNAFSPVVSKKGNPASMDDFLKHAEHIIHLVGEDYLSLGLDYYTGQWPYVSDEAAIANYNDLVARGVWNVKNYPKPPHKYVSGIETPDKIMNLKSAFLKRSFTESAIDKIMGKNLLRVFSDVWK
;
A
#
# COMPACT_ATOMS: atom_id res chain seq x y z
N MET A 1 -9.25 4.28 1.56
CA MET A 1 -10.48 5.00 1.19
C MET A 1 -10.80 4.61 -0.25
N LEU A 2 -12.01 4.12 -0.55
CA LEU A 2 -12.42 3.86 -1.94
C LEU A 2 -13.01 5.17 -2.49
N ILE A 3 -12.53 5.62 -3.64
CA ILE A 3 -13.07 6.78 -4.35
C ILE A 3 -13.96 6.24 -5.48
N PHE A 4 -15.21 6.70 -5.55
CA PHE A 4 -16.17 6.36 -6.61
C PHE A 4 -16.48 7.61 -7.43
N SER A 5 -16.41 7.52 -8.76
CA SER A 5 -16.92 8.53 -9.70
C SER A 5 -18.28 8.10 -10.23
N PRO A 6 -19.33 8.92 -10.15
CA PRO A 6 -20.69 8.55 -10.57
C PRO A 6 -20.88 8.42 -12.10
N LEU A 7 -19.84 8.64 -12.92
CA LEU A 7 -19.94 8.61 -14.38
C LEU A 7 -18.96 7.63 -15.08
N GLN A 8 -18.17 6.88 -14.32
CA GLN A 8 -17.34 5.78 -14.84
C GLN A 8 -16.93 4.89 -13.67
N ASP A 9 -17.27 3.60 -13.75
CA ASP A 9 -17.13 2.57 -12.71
C ASP A 9 -15.70 2.30 -12.21
N THR A 10 -14.71 3.13 -12.56
CA THR A 10 -13.31 2.94 -12.19
C THR A 10 -13.11 3.15 -10.69
N VAL A 11 -12.59 2.12 -10.02
CA VAL A 11 -12.36 2.13 -8.57
C VAL A 11 -10.86 2.07 -8.26
N ILE A 12 -10.44 2.82 -7.25
CA ILE A 12 -9.06 2.77 -6.72
C ILE A 12 -9.07 2.14 -5.33
N ALA A 13 -8.24 1.12 -5.13
CA ALA A 13 -7.80 0.72 -3.78
C ALA A 13 -6.51 1.49 -3.46
N SER A 14 -6.64 2.66 -2.82
CA SER A 14 -5.54 3.63 -2.69
C SER A 14 -4.30 3.11 -1.96
N HIS A 15 -4.50 2.19 -1.01
CA HIS A 15 -3.47 1.58 -0.19
C HIS A 15 -3.99 0.23 0.32
N SER A 16 -3.73 -0.86 -0.38
CA SER A 16 -4.17 -2.21 -0.01
C SER A 16 -3.23 -3.25 -0.59
N ASN A 17 -3.07 -4.37 0.12
CA ASN A 17 -2.26 -5.48 -0.34
C ASN A 17 -3.12 -6.74 -0.55
N ALA A 18 -2.51 -7.81 -1.07
CA ALA A 18 -3.18 -9.10 -1.28
C ALA A 18 -3.37 -9.89 0.03
N HIS A 19 -4.62 -10.26 0.33
CA HIS A 19 -4.97 -11.05 1.51
C HIS A 19 -4.35 -12.46 1.47
N THR A 20 -4.23 -13.06 0.28
CA THR A 20 -3.59 -14.37 0.06
C THR A 20 -2.12 -14.39 0.50
N VAL A 21 -1.41 -13.27 0.39
CA VAL A 21 0.00 -13.15 0.78
C VAL A 21 0.15 -12.83 2.27
N CYS A 22 -0.72 -11.96 2.81
CA CYS A 22 -0.76 -11.64 4.24
C CYS A 22 -2.21 -11.53 4.71
N ASN A 23 -2.62 -12.45 5.58
CA ASN A 23 -3.96 -12.49 6.18
C ASN A 23 -4.13 -11.31 7.16
N SER A 24 -4.57 -10.18 6.62
CA SER A 24 -4.87 -8.96 7.34
C SER A 24 -6.26 -8.50 6.92
N ALA A 25 -7.10 -8.11 7.87
CA ALA A 25 -8.44 -7.59 7.58
C ALA A 25 -8.45 -6.32 6.71
N ARG A 26 -7.29 -5.66 6.55
CA ARG A 26 -7.13 -4.50 5.65
C ARG A 26 -6.70 -4.87 4.23
N ASN A 27 -6.26 -6.10 4.02
CA ASN A 27 -5.88 -6.61 2.70
C ASN A 27 -7.12 -7.12 1.95
N ILE A 28 -7.07 -7.02 0.63
CA ILE A 28 -8.18 -7.36 -0.26
C ILE A 28 -8.02 -8.76 -0.83
N THR A 29 -9.14 -9.46 -1.00
CA THR A 29 -9.16 -10.82 -1.58
C THR A 29 -8.84 -10.78 -3.07
N ASP A 30 -8.44 -11.93 -3.62
CA ASP A 30 -8.17 -12.08 -5.06
C ASP A 30 -9.40 -11.75 -5.92
N GLU A 31 -10.60 -12.00 -5.40
CA GLU A 31 -11.86 -11.61 -6.04
C GLU A 31 -11.99 -10.08 -6.14
N ILE A 32 -11.73 -9.35 -5.04
CA ILE A 32 -11.75 -7.88 -5.06
C ILE A 32 -10.67 -7.33 -6.00
N ILE A 33 -9.47 -7.93 -6.01
CA ILE A 33 -8.37 -7.57 -6.92
C ILE A 33 -8.83 -7.66 -8.38
N ARG A 34 -9.45 -8.79 -8.77
CA ARG A 34 -10.00 -8.99 -10.12
C ARG A 34 -11.16 -8.02 -10.44
N ASN A 35 -12.01 -7.73 -9.47
CA ASN A 35 -13.10 -6.78 -9.67
C ASN A 35 -12.59 -5.35 -9.93
N ILE A 36 -11.53 -4.92 -9.22
CA ILE A 36 -10.89 -3.63 -9.45
C ILE A 36 -10.29 -3.58 -10.86
N SER A 37 -9.59 -4.62 -11.31
CA SER A 37 -9.01 -4.65 -12.66
C SER A 37 -10.09 -4.67 -13.76
N ASN A 38 -11.18 -5.41 -13.57
CA ASN A 38 -12.32 -5.45 -14.51
C ASN A 38 -12.98 -4.09 -14.69
N LYS A 39 -12.90 -3.25 -13.65
CA LYS A 39 -13.34 -1.85 -13.68
C LYS A 39 -12.26 -0.88 -14.15
N LYS A 40 -11.17 -1.36 -14.74
CA LYS A 40 -10.00 -0.57 -15.17
C LYS A 40 -9.37 0.26 -14.05
N GLY A 41 -9.55 -0.17 -12.81
CA GLY A 41 -9.04 0.46 -11.60
C GLY A 41 -7.53 0.33 -11.41
N VAL A 42 -7.07 0.64 -10.19
CA VAL A 42 -5.68 0.44 -9.78
C VAL A 42 -5.60 0.16 -8.27
N ILE A 43 -4.61 -0.64 -7.87
CA ILE A 43 -4.35 -1.05 -6.49
C ILE A 43 -3.00 -0.50 -6.05
N GLY A 44 -3.01 0.41 -5.06
CA GLY A 44 -1.80 0.97 -4.47
C GLY A 44 -1.24 0.07 -3.38
N LEU A 45 0.01 -0.39 -3.53
CA LEU A 45 0.69 -1.18 -2.51
C LEU A 45 0.97 -0.38 -1.25
N ASN A 46 0.57 -0.93 -0.11
CA ASN A 46 0.73 -0.34 1.22
C ASN A 46 1.98 -0.90 1.90
N ALA A 47 2.88 -0.01 2.34
CA ALA A 47 4.14 -0.38 2.99
C ALA A 47 4.05 -0.46 4.53
N PHE A 48 2.87 -0.27 5.11
CA PHE A 48 2.65 -0.41 6.54
C PHE A 48 2.84 -1.87 6.98
N SER A 49 3.84 -2.12 7.82
CA SER A 49 4.35 -3.49 8.06
C SER A 49 3.28 -4.51 8.47
N PRO A 50 2.31 -4.19 9.36
CA PRO A 50 1.26 -5.14 9.74
C PRO A 50 0.34 -5.64 8.63
N VAL A 51 0.28 -4.92 7.49
CA VAL A 51 -0.48 -5.33 6.30
C VAL A 51 0.41 -5.97 5.22
N VAL A 52 1.73 -5.94 5.40
CA VAL A 52 2.71 -6.56 4.50
C VAL A 52 3.10 -7.95 4.99
N SER A 53 3.40 -8.11 6.27
CA SER A 53 3.87 -9.38 6.82
C SER A 53 3.53 -9.51 8.29
N LYS A 54 3.25 -10.74 8.73
CA LYS A 54 3.15 -11.08 10.16
C LYS A 54 4.50 -11.55 10.75
N LYS A 55 5.55 -11.64 9.93
CA LYS A 55 6.85 -12.20 10.32
C LYS A 55 7.78 -11.18 10.98
N GLY A 56 7.57 -9.88 10.73
CA GLY A 56 8.46 -8.82 11.22
C GLY A 56 7.80 -7.44 11.25
N ASN A 57 8.32 -6.57 12.11
CA ASN A 57 7.94 -5.16 12.21
C ASN A 57 9.22 -4.32 12.47
N PRO A 58 9.90 -3.83 11.44
CA PRO A 58 9.43 -3.66 10.06
C PRO A 58 9.35 -4.96 9.23
N ALA A 59 8.44 -4.99 8.26
CA ALA A 59 8.40 -6.04 7.24
C ALA A 59 9.57 -5.89 6.25
N SER A 60 10.02 -6.98 5.63
CA SER A 60 11.12 -6.92 4.66
C SER A 60 10.65 -6.43 3.28
N MET A 61 11.58 -5.89 2.49
CA MET A 61 11.34 -5.59 1.07
C MET A 61 10.85 -6.83 0.31
N ASP A 62 11.37 -8.01 0.63
CA ASP A 62 10.95 -9.26 -0.01
C ASP A 62 9.49 -9.63 0.30
N ASP A 63 9.02 -9.38 1.52
CA ASP A 63 7.61 -9.61 1.85
C ASP A 63 6.71 -8.59 1.15
N PHE A 64 7.17 -7.34 0.98
CA PHE A 64 6.45 -6.33 0.21
C PHE A 64 6.33 -6.70 -1.27
N LEU A 65 7.41 -7.15 -1.90
CA LEU A 65 7.41 -7.49 -3.33
C LEU A 65 6.59 -8.75 -3.65
N LYS A 66 6.41 -9.68 -2.69
CA LYS A 66 5.47 -10.81 -2.88
C LYS A 66 4.03 -10.35 -3.14
N HIS A 67 3.61 -9.22 -2.56
CA HIS A 67 2.30 -8.65 -2.88
C HIS A 67 2.24 -8.11 -4.30
N ALA A 68 3.30 -7.44 -4.78
CA ALA A 68 3.39 -7.00 -6.16
C ALA A 68 3.29 -8.18 -7.13
N GLU A 69 4.13 -9.20 -6.92
CA GLU A 69 4.19 -10.42 -7.73
C GLU A 69 2.84 -11.12 -7.79
N HIS A 70 2.18 -11.31 -6.64
CA HIS A 70 0.87 -11.95 -6.58
C HIS A 70 -0.21 -11.15 -7.33
N ILE A 71 -0.29 -9.83 -7.12
CA ILE A 71 -1.30 -9.00 -7.81
C ILE A 71 -1.05 -9.00 -9.32
N ILE A 72 0.21 -8.85 -9.75
CA ILE A 72 0.56 -8.86 -11.18
C ILE A 72 0.27 -10.22 -11.79
N HIS A 73 0.54 -11.33 -11.09
CA HIS A 73 0.19 -12.66 -11.56
C HIS A 73 -1.33 -12.82 -11.80
N LEU A 74 -2.16 -12.17 -10.97
CA LEU A 74 -3.61 -12.25 -11.08
C LEU A 74 -4.21 -11.38 -12.18
N VAL A 75 -3.72 -10.14 -12.34
CA VAL A 75 -4.41 -9.13 -13.17
C VAL A 75 -3.50 -8.42 -14.16
N GLY A 76 -2.19 -8.63 -14.10
CA GLY A 76 -1.21 -7.93 -14.92
C GLY A 76 -0.71 -6.61 -14.29
N GLU A 77 0.36 -6.07 -14.86
CA GLU A 77 1.08 -4.91 -14.34
C GLU A 77 0.34 -3.58 -14.47
N ASP A 78 -0.70 -3.48 -15.30
CA ASP A 78 -1.44 -2.22 -15.57
C ASP A 78 -2.37 -1.79 -14.42
N TYR A 79 -2.54 -2.64 -13.40
CA TYR A 79 -3.50 -2.46 -12.31
C TYR A 79 -2.84 -2.34 -10.93
N LEU A 80 -1.50 -2.25 -10.89
CA LEU A 80 -0.73 -2.04 -9.66
C LEU A 80 -0.14 -0.63 -9.62
N SER A 81 -0.15 0.01 -8.45
CA SER A 81 0.54 1.28 -8.20
C SER A 81 1.18 1.30 -6.81
N LEU A 82 1.78 2.42 -6.43
CA LEU A 82 2.20 2.67 -5.05
C LEU A 82 1.09 3.37 -4.26
N GLY A 83 0.97 2.99 -2.99
CA GLY A 83 0.00 3.50 -2.02
C GLY A 83 0.55 3.37 -0.61
N LEU A 84 1.75 3.91 -0.37
CA LEU A 84 2.65 3.50 0.72
C LEU A 84 2.15 3.85 2.12
N ASP A 85 1.15 4.72 2.23
CA ASP A 85 0.42 5.04 3.47
C ASP A 85 1.29 5.73 4.54
N TYR A 86 2.28 6.52 4.12
CA TYR A 86 3.11 7.29 5.05
C TYR A 86 2.33 8.41 5.74
N TYR A 87 2.69 8.71 6.99
CA TYR A 87 2.19 9.85 7.74
C TYR A 87 3.23 10.35 8.75
N THR A 88 3.04 11.56 9.28
CA THR A 88 4.07 12.27 10.06
C THR A 88 4.37 11.66 11.44
N GLY A 89 3.49 10.83 11.98
CA GLY A 89 3.67 10.20 13.29
C GLY A 89 4.30 8.81 13.24
N GLN A 90 4.87 8.40 12.11
CA GLN A 90 5.49 7.09 11.93
C GLN A 90 6.95 7.04 12.40
N TRP A 91 7.48 5.83 12.57
CA TRP A 91 8.92 5.63 12.67
C TRP A 91 9.60 5.88 11.31
N PRO A 92 10.77 6.54 11.23
CA PRO A 92 11.60 7.04 12.33
C PRO A 92 11.35 8.51 12.71
N TYR A 93 10.33 9.18 12.16
CA TYR A 93 10.06 10.61 12.46
C TYR A 93 9.69 10.85 13.91
N VAL A 94 8.98 9.90 14.52
CA VAL A 94 8.57 9.94 15.93
C VAL A 94 9.07 8.68 16.63
N SER A 95 9.55 8.82 17.87
CA SER A 95 9.95 7.67 18.68
C SER A 95 8.74 6.79 19.02
N ASP A 96 8.98 5.52 19.34
CA ASP A 96 7.91 4.59 19.67
C ASP A 96 7.12 5.10 20.91
N GLU A 97 7.80 5.70 21.89
CA GLU A 97 7.19 6.27 23.10
C GLU A 97 6.26 7.45 22.77
N ALA A 98 6.75 8.40 21.96
CA ALA A 98 5.97 9.57 21.56
C ALA A 98 4.77 9.18 20.66
N ALA A 99 4.95 8.20 19.79
CA ALA A 99 3.86 7.66 18.98
C ALA A 99 2.79 7.00 19.86
N ILE A 100 3.19 6.21 20.87
CA ILE A 100 2.27 5.57 21.82
C ILE A 100 1.52 6.63 22.65
N ALA A 101 2.19 7.68 23.12
CA ALA A 101 1.56 8.77 23.86
C ALA A 101 0.49 9.48 23.02
N ASN A 102 0.83 9.85 21.78
CA ASN A 102 -0.12 10.47 20.84
C ASN A 102 -1.29 9.53 20.49
N TYR A 103 -1.03 8.23 20.28
CA TYR A 103 -2.08 7.23 20.05
C TYR A 103 -3.07 7.18 21.21
N ASN A 104 -2.58 7.12 22.45
CA ASN A 104 -3.43 7.06 23.63
C ASN A 104 -4.29 8.32 23.78
N ASP A 105 -3.74 9.51 23.51
CA ASP A 105 -4.51 10.77 23.49
C ASP A 105 -5.62 10.75 22.44
N LEU A 106 -5.28 10.37 21.20
CA LEU A 106 -6.25 10.31 20.09
C LEU A 106 -7.37 9.30 20.35
N VAL A 107 -7.06 8.16 20.99
CA VAL A 107 -8.07 7.19 21.40
C VAL A 107 -8.93 7.72 22.55
N ALA A 108 -8.32 8.32 23.57
CA ALA A 108 -9.06 8.89 24.71
C ALA A 108 -10.03 10.00 24.28
N ARG A 109 -9.65 10.78 23.25
CA ARG A 109 -10.49 11.83 22.64
C ARG A 109 -11.51 11.30 21.63
N GLY A 110 -11.54 9.99 21.37
CA GLY A 110 -12.44 9.38 20.39
C GLY A 110 -12.12 9.71 18.93
N VAL A 111 -10.96 10.32 18.66
CA VAL A 111 -10.50 10.61 17.29
C VAL A 111 -10.10 9.32 16.59
N TRP A 112 -9.39 8.44 17.31
CA TRP A 112 -9.00 7.12 16.83
C TRP A 112 -9.77 6.01 17.54
N ASN A 113 -10.05 4.95 16.79
CA ASN A 113 -10.66 3.73 17.29
C ASN A 113 -9.64 2.58 17.24
N VAL A 114 -9.46 1.88 18.36
CA VAL A 114 -8.52 0.76 18.50
C VAL A 114 -8.76 -0.40 17.52
N LYS A 115 -9.99 -0.53 16.99
CA LYS A 115 -10.36 -1.50 15.97
C LYS A 115 -9.78 -1.15 14.60
N ASN A 116 -9.69 0.15 14.29
CA ASN A 116 -9.31 0.65 12.96
C ASN A 116 -7.84 1.05 12.90
N TYR A 117 -7.30 1.56 14.01
CA TYR A 117 -5.93 2.03 14.13
C TYR A 117 -5.19 1.16 15.14
N PRO A 118 -4.25 0.30 14.69
CA PRO A 118 -3.45 -0.50 15.59
C PRO A 118 -2.62 0.41 16.50
N LYS A 119 -2.23 -0.09 17.67
CA LYS A 119 -1.31 0.63 18.54
C LYS A 119 0.09 0.65 17.91
N PRO A 120 0.85 1.77 18.00
CA PRO A 120 2.24 1.82 17.58
C PRO A 120 3.11 0.75 18.26
N PRO A 121 4.26 0.37 17.67
CA PRO A 121 5.00 1.16 16.69
C PRO A 121 4.50 1.01 15.25
N HIS A 122 4.31 2.15 14.59
CA HIS A 122 3.94 2.21 13.18
C HIS A 122 5.19 2.26 12.31
N LYS A 123 5.65 1.07 11.89
CA LYS A 123 6.84 0.92 11.05
C LYS A 123 6.47 0.49 9.64
N TYR A 124 7.31 0.86 8.71
CA TYR A 124 7.15 0.61 7.28
C TYR A 124 8.24 -0.32 6.78
N VAL A 125 8.05 -0.86 5.58
CA VAL A 125 8.97 -1.83 4.95
C VAL A 125 10.42 -1.36 5.00
N SER A 126 11.31 -2.24 5.47
CA SER A 126 12.74 -1.94 5.58
C SER A 126 13.35 -1.53 4.24
N GLY A 127 14.13 -0.46 4.26
CA GLY A 127 14.74 0.15 3.08
C GLY A 127 13.84 1.15 2.35
N ILE A 128 12.57 1.27 2.71
CA ILE A 128 11.63 2.30 2.21
C ILE A 128 10.78 2.83 3.37
N GLU A 129 11.40 3.11 4.51
CA GLU A 129 10.63 3.52 5.69
C GLU A 129 10.13 4.96 5.59
N THR A 130 10.70 5.75 4.69
CA THR A 130 10.42 7.18 4.50
C THR A 130 10.41 7.56 3.01
N PRO A 131 9.75 8.67 2.61
CA PRO A 131 9.64 9.09 1.22
C PRO A 131 10.97 9.29 0.49
N ASP A 132 12.01 9.76 1.18
CA ASP A 132 13.36 9.96 0.62
C ASP A 132 14.01 8.65 0.16
N LYS A 133 13.53 7.50 0.64
CA LYS A 133 14.04 6.18 0.29
C LYS A 133 13.23 5.46 -0.79
N ILE A 134 12.14 6.04 -1.29
CA ILE A 134 11.23 5.38 -2.26
C ILE A 134 11.99 4.87 -3.50
N MET A 135 13.07 5.55 -3.92
CA MET A 135 13.86 5.13 -5.08
C MET A 135 14.55 3.77 -4.92
N ASN A 136 14.69 3.26 -3.69
CA ASN A 136 15.16 1.90 -3.44
C ASN A 136 14.22 0.83 -4.04
N LEU A 137 12.94 1.15 -4.25
CA LEU A 137 11.99 0.27 -4.93
C LEU A 137 12.44 -0.07 -6.35
N LYS A 138 12.99 0.89 -7.11
CA LYS A 138 13.43 0.64 -8.49
C LYS A 138 14.44 -0.49 -8.53
N SER A 139 15.48 -0.41 -7.70
CA SER A 139 16.50 -1.45 -7.60
C SER A 139 15.94 -2.76 -7.06
N ALA A 140 14.98 -2.72 -6.15
CA ALA A 140 14.35 -3.92 -5.60
C ALA A 140 13.49 -4.67 -6.64
N PHE A 141 12.70 -3.95 -7.44
CA PHE A 141 11.93 -4.53 -8.55
C PHE A 141 12.85 -5.10 -9.65
N LEU A 142 13.92 -4.39 -10.02
CA LEU A 142 14.89 -4.89 -11.00
C LEU A 142 15.53 -6.21 -10.57
N LYS A 143 15.83 -6.38 -9.27
CA LYS A 143 16.35 -7.65 -8.72
C LYS A 143 15.33 -8.80 -8.79
N ARG A 144 14.04 -8.50 -8.96
CA ARG A 144 12.95 -9.47 -9.20
C ARG A 144 12.63 -9.63 -10.69
N SER A 145 13.49 -9.16 -11.59
CA SER A 145 13.33 -9.26 -13.04
C SER A 145 12.11 -8.51 -13.60
N PHE A 146 11.61 -7.49 -12.89
CA PHE A 146 10.61 -6.58 -13.45
C PHE A 146 11.25 -5.75 -14.56
N THR A 147 10.53 -5.56 -15.65
CA THR A 147 10.99 -4.68 -16.74
C THR A 147 10.93 -3.22 -16.31
N GLU A 148 11.74 -2.34 -16.94
CA GLU A 148 11.65 -0.91 -16.67
C GLU A 148 10.25 -0.34 -16.97
N SER A 149 9.59 -0.87 -18.00
CA SER A 149 8.22 -0.50 -18.36
C SER A 149 7.23 -0.83 -17.24
N ALA A 150 7.34 -2.02 -16.65
CA ALA A 150 6.53 -2.44 -15.50
C ALA A 150 6.77 -1.52 -14.29
N ILE A 151 8.04 -1.20 -14.02
CA ILE A 151 8.41 -0.33 -12.89
C ILE A 151 7.82 1.06 -13.07
N ASP A 152 7.95 1.67 -14.26
CA ASP A 152 7.36 2.99 -14.53
C ASP A 152 5.84 3.02 -14.34
N LYS A 153 5.16 1.93 -14.76
CA LYS A 153 3.73 1.73 -14.55
C LYS A 153 3.37 1.76 -13.06
N ILE A 154 4.06 0.95 -12.26
CA ILE A 154 3.83 0.84 -10.81
C ILE A 154 4.17 2.16 -10.09
N MET A 155 5.28 2.79 -10.47
CA MET A 155 5.77 4.03 -9.84
C MET A 155 4.87 5.23 -10.09
N GLY A 156 4.00 5.20 -11.11
CA GLY A 156 2.99 6.26 -11.27
C GLY A 156 2.17 6.23 -12.55
N LYS A 157 2.64 5.65 -13.66
CA LYS A 157 1.91 5.75 -14.95
C LYS A 157 0.52 5.10 -14.86
N ASN A 158 0.33 4.04 -14.07
CA ASN A 158 -0.99 3.43 -13.88
C ASN A 158 -1.96 4.32 -13.12
N LEU A 159 -1.47 5.06 -12.12
CA LEU A 159 -2.32 6.00 -11.38
C LEU A 159 -2.68 7.21 -12.27
N LEU A 160 -1.72 7.71 -13.05
CA LEU A 160 -1.96 8.78 -14.03
C LEU A 160 -2.96 8.38 -15.12
N ARG A 161 -2.92 7.13 -15.59
CA ARG A 161 -3.94 6.56 -16.48
C ARG A 161 -5.33 6.69 -15.86
N VAL A 162 -5.50 6.23 -14.63
CA VAL A 162 -6.79 6.29 -13.94
C VAL A 162 -7.27 7.73 -13.75
N PHE A 163 -6.40 8.66 -13.37
CA PHE A 163 -6.78 10.08 -13.25
C PHE A 163 -7.19 10.68 -14.59
N SER A 164 -6.48 10.36 -15.68
CA SER A 164 -6.82 10.83 -17.03
C SER A 164 -8.16 10.25 -17.52
N ASP A 165 -8.48 9.02 -17.11
CA ASP A 165 -9.75 8.38 -17.45
C ASP A 165 -10.93 9.00 -16.68
N VAL A 166 -10.75 9.29 -15.39
CA VAL A 166 -11.84 9.69 -14.48
C VAL A 166 -12.09 11.20 -14.45
N TRP A 167 -11.05 12.04 -14.53
CA TRP A 167 -11.17 13.50 -14.46
C TRP A 167 -11.20 14.12 -15.85
N LYS A 168 -12.34 13.94 -16.53
CA LYS A 168 -12.66 14.56 -17.83
C LYS A 168 -13.48 15.83 -17.67
#